data_AF-M0NQG0-F1
#
_entry.id   AF-M0NQG0-F1
#
_cell.length_a   1.000
_cell.length_b   1.000
_cell.length_c   1.000
_cell.angle_alpha   90.00
_cell.angle_beta   90.00
_cell.angle_gamma   90.00
#
_symmetry.space_group_name_H-M   'P 1'
#
loop_
_entity.id
_entity.type
_entity.pdbx_description
1 polymer ?
#
loop_
_entity_poly.entity_id
_entity_poly.type
_entity_poly.pdbx_seq_one_letter_code
_entity_poly.pdbx_strand_id
1 'polypeptide(L)'
;MTDNHQYETPAAGTLNWDGPLNRNFERIDTDAEIRDTDASRSNYVAKEGAKFLATDTGNVYLGEGGSWRQLGTIGSGSSGSGGSDTTSLLLSGYVVALGKTNTSPQSVDPAETDTPIQDALDIVNAAGGGEVRLPAGVIEETGPIRPYEETQLIGLGVEISKVSITDRDADGILFDRDSGVSRVRLDGFALNGPAGTGPTGVAIHHTNKDTQDLFVGRLLFWGWNNSVYRVDEGVGPFQCRHEQLTIYECDAGDQDGLFEFRSWYGPANWFGTIAAYPSANVSGQNTTVFFSRGGTQTVDYLTMGGSAGVAIDQTWDSVIEFGNVHWEPTSNPTNPPAIIRLRGHGTAVIDTVKHVTGVADYVYELGYDDYNGRGPGRKILGPYIELGAAADVTGGIVNLASPVDPAEPSLYQGSPDDVTVTHNEGSTGGFRALGTAGTGF
;
A
#
# COMPACT_ATOMS: atom_id res chain seq x y z
N MET A 1 19.00 -18.05 -22.03
CA MET A 1 20.35 -17.82 -21.46
C MET A 1 20.18 -16.71 -20.45
N THR A 2 20.75 -16.80 -19.25
CA THR A 2 20.74 -15.66 -18.33
C THR A 2 21.77 -14.66 -18.83
N ASP A 3 21.35 -13.43 -19.14
CA ASP A 3 22.18 -12.42 -19.82
C ASP A 3 23.49 -12.07 -19.07
N ASN A 4 23.52 -12.31 -17.76
CA ASN A 4 24.64 -11.90 -16.91
C ASN A 4 25.70 -12.99 -16.64
N HIS A 5 25.36 -14.28 -16.73
CA HIS A 5 26.22 -15.36 -16.18
C HIS A 5 26.51 -16.50 -17.18
N GLN A 6 26.05 -16.40 -18.43
CA GLN A 6 26.35 -17.34 -19.51
C GLN A 6 26.14 -18.83 -19.14
N TYR A 7 25.14 -19.13 -18.30
CA TYR A 7 24.80 -20.51 -17.96
C TYR A 7 24.34 -21.27 -19.21
N GLU A 8 24.82 -22.50 -19.32
CA GLU A 8 24.54 -23.38 -20.45
C GLU A 8 23.20 -24.09 -20.24
N THR A 9 22.33 -24.11 -21.24
CA THR A 9 21.10 -24.90 -21.23
C THR A 9 21.26 -26.05 -22.23
N PRO A 10 21.31 -27.32 -21.80
CA PRO A 10 21.40 -28.45 -22.73
C PRO A 10 20.22 -28.45 -23.71
N ALA A 11 20.50 -28.72 -24.99
CA ALA A 11 19.46 -28.87 -25.99
C ALA A 11 18.65 -30.16 -25.73
N ALA A 12 17.38 -30.16 -26.10
CA ALA A 12 16.53 -31.35 -25.97
C ALA A 12 17.16 -32.54 -26.72
N GLY A 13 17.25 -33.69 -26.04
CA GLY A 13 17.89 -34.91 -26.56
C GLY A 13 19.40 -35.04 -26.30
N THR A 14 20.02 -34.10 -25.58
CA THR A 14 21.44 -34.21 -25.17
C THR A 14 21.63 -35.37 -24.18
N LEU A 15 22.45 -36.36 -24.52
CA LEU A 15 22.72 -37.52 -23.68
C LEU A 15 23.74 -37.24 -22.56
N ASN A 16 24.65 -36.29 -22.76
CA ASN A 16 25.67 -35.86 -21.78
C ASN A 16 25.26 -34.52 -21.13
N TRP A 17 24.05 -34.48 -20.58
CA TRP A 17 23.49 -33.27 -19.96
C TRP A 17 24.21 -32.89 -18.65
N ASP A 18 24.90 -33.84 -18.05
CA ASP A 18 25.67 -33.69 -16.81
C ASP A 18 26.84 -32.71 -16.96
N GLY A 19 27.51 -32.69 -18.11
CA GLY A 19 28.64 -31.79 -18.36
C GLY A 19 28.29 -30.30 -18.22
N PRO A 20 27.33 -29.77 -19.00
CA PRO A 20 26.86 -28.39 -18.86
C PRO A 20 26.32 -28.06 -17.47
N LEU A 21 25.61 -29.01 -16.86
CA LEU A 21 24.98 -28.81 -15.55
C LEU A 21 26.02 -28.67 -14.43
N ASN A 22 27.05 -29.53 -14.42
CA ASN A 22 28.15 -29.46 -13.46
C ASN A 22 28.93 -28.14 -13.61
N ARG A 23 29.20 -27.71 -14.85
CA ARG A 23 29.83 -26.40 -15.10
C ARG A 23 28.99 -25.22 -14.61
N ASN A 24 27.67 -25.29 -14.74
CA ASN A 24 26.78 -24.26 -14.20
C ASN A 24 26.85 -24.23 -12.66
N PHE A 25 26.81 -25.38 -11.99
CA PHE A 25 26.92 -25.43 -10.53
C PHE A 25 28.26 -24.92 -10.01
N GLU A 26 29.36 -25.24 -10.69
CA GLU A 26 30.68 -24.69 -10.36
C GLU A 26 30.72 -23.16 -10.46
N ARG A 27 30.05 -22.58 -11.48
CA ARG A 27 29.94 -21.13 -11.67
C ARG A 27 29.00 -20.47 -10.66
N ILE A 28 27.86 -21.10 -10.34
CA ILE A 28 26.90 -20.57 -9.35
C ILE A 28 27.57 -20.37 -7.99
N ASP A 29 28.45 -21.29 -7.59
CA ASP A 29 29.16 -21.21 -6.31
C ASP A 29 30.12 -20.00 -6.19
N THR A 30 30.49 -19.37 -7.30
CA THR A 30 31.31 -18.13 -7.32
C THR A 30 30.52 -16.89 -7.74
N ASP A 31 29.52 -17.07 -8.61
CA ASP A 31 28.73 -15.99 -9.19
C ASP A 31 27.63 -15.50 -8.24
N ALA A 32 27.10 -16.40 -7.41
CA ALA A 32 26.14 -16.05 -6.36
C ALA A 32 26.88 -15.56 -5.11
N GLU A 33 26.60 -14.31 -4.71
CA GLU A 33 27.12 -13.74 -3.47
C GLU A 33 26.49 -14.43 -2.25
N ILE A 34 27.33 -14.85 -1.30
CA ILE A 34 26.91 -15.37 -0.01
C ILE A 34 26.63 -14.19 0.93
N ARG A 35 25.49 -14.20 1.62
CA ARG A 35 25.08 -13.17 2.57
C ARG A 35 24.71 -13.80 3.91
N ASP A 36 25.46 -13.50 4.96
CA ASP A 36 25.23 -13.98 6.34
C ASP A 36 26.02 -13.10 7.33
N THR A 37 26.00 -13.40 8.63
CA THR A 37 26.81 -12.75 9.67
C THR A 37 28.32 -13.05 9.51
N ASP A 38 29.21 -12.13 9.88
CA ASP A 38 30.67 -12.33 9.73
C ASP A 38 31.17 -13.55 10.53
N ALA A 39 30.53 -13.86 11.67
CA ALA A 39 30.84 -15.05 12.46
C ALA A 39 30.56 -16.36 11.69
N SER A 40 29.49 -16.37 10.88
CA SER A 40 29.11 -17.52 10.04
C SER A 40 30.02 -17.71 8.83
N ARG A 41 30.91 -16.77 8.50
CA ARG A 41 31.81 -16.87 7.33
C ARG A 41 32.63 -18.17 7.31
N SER A 42 32.97 -18.70 8.48
CA SER A 42 33.69 -19.97 8.62
C SER A 42 32.87 -21.22 8.22
N ASN A 43 31.55 -21.10 8.08
CA ASN A 43 30.66 -22.15 7.59
C ASN A 43 30.72 -22.32 6.07
N TYR A 44 31.32 -21.37 5.35
CA TYR A 44 31.36 -21.34 3.90
C TYR A 44 32.79 -21.56 3.37
N VAL A 45 32.89 -22.37 2.32
CA VAL A 45 34.17 -22.65 1.66
C VAL A 45 34.60 -21.44 0.84
N ALA A 46 35.78 -20.89 1.11
CA ALA A 46 36.35 -19.75 0.40
C ALA A 46 36.90 -20.13 -0.99
N LYS A 47 36.02 -20.53 -1.91
CA LYS A 47 36.39 -20.83 -3.30
C LYS A 47 36.97 -19.59 -3.97
N GLU A 48 37.94 -19.79 -4.87
CA GLU A 48 38.55 -18.69 -5.61
C GLU A 48 37.48 -17.90 -6.38
N GLY A 49 37.38 -16.60 -6.12
CA GLY A 49 36.40 -15.72 -6.74
C GLY A 49 35.03 -15.66 -6.06
N ALA A 50 34.74 -16.52 -5.08
CA ALA A 50 33.49 -16.43 -4.32
C ALA A 50 33.42 -15.14 -3.50
N LYS A 51 32.23 -14.58 -3.34
CA LYS A 51 31.99 -13.35 -2.58
C LYS A 51 31.17 -13.63 -1.33
N PHE A 52 31.58 -13.03 -0.22
CA PHE A 52 30.84 -13.05 1.04
C PHE A 52 30.61 -11.62 1.51
N LEU A 53 29.34 -11.27 1.73
CA LEU A 53 28.93 -10.02 2.36
C LEU A 53 28.46 -10.33 3.78
N ALA A 54 29.21 -9.85 4.76
CA ALA A 54 28.80 -9.88 6.15
C ALA A 54 27.66 -8.86 6.36
N THR A 55 26.44 -9.32 6.57
CA THR A 55 25.25 -8.45 6.63
C THR A 55 25.16 -7.65 7.92
N ASP A 56 25.85 -8.09 8.97
CA ASP A 56 25.92 -7.46 10.29
C ASP A 56 27.02 -6.39 10.37
N THR A 57 28.20 -6.65 9.79
CA THR A 57 29.35 -5.75 9.86
C THR A 57 29.57 -4.93 8.59
N GLY A 58 28.91 -5.29 7.48
CA GLY A 58 29.15 -4.70 6.16
C GLY A 58 30.47 -5.13 5.51
N ASN A 59 31.24 -6.02 6.14
CA ASN A 59 32.52 -6.48 5.60
C ASN A 59 32.31 -7.31 4.32
N VAL A 60 33.10 -7.02 3.28
CA VAL A 60 33.09 -7.74 2.01
C VAL A 60 34.36 -8.56 1.92
N TYR A 61 34.22 -9.84 1.59
CA TYR A 61 35.32 -10.76 1.42
C TYR A 61 35.30 -11.39 0.04
N LEU A 62 36.50 -11.70 -0.45
CA LEU A 62 36.73 -12.49 -1.66
C LEU A 62 37.46 -13.78 -1.27
N GLY A 63 36.97 -14.91 -1.76
CA GLY A 63 37.64 -16.20 -1.59
C GLY A 63 38.86 -16.31 -2.51
N GLU A 64 39.96 -16.84 -1.97
CA GLU A 64 41.24 -17.03 -2.69
C GLU A 64 41.60 -18.52 -2.85
N GLY A 65 40.61 -19.40 -2.80
CA GLY A 65 40.82 -20.85 -2.95
C GLY A 65 41.25 -21.55 -1.65
N GLY A 66 40.76 -21.08 -0.50
CA GLY A 66 41.03 -21.68 0.81
C GLY A 66 40.93 -20.70 1.98
N SER A 67 41.04 -19.40 1.70
CA SER A 67 40.89 -18.33 2.69
C SER A 67 40.05 -17.19 2.15
N TRP A 68 39.35 -16.51 3.05
CA TRP A 68 38.63 -15.28 2.76
C TRP A 68 39.55 -14.08 2.95
N ARG A 69 39.77 -13.28 1.90
CA ARG A 69 40.45 -11.99 1.99
C ARG A 69 39.41 -10.87 2.12
N GLN A 70 39.49 -10.09 3.17
CA GLN A 70 38.64 -8.90 3.31
C GLN A 70 39.06 -7.86 2.27
N LEU A 71 38.10 -7.39 1.47
CA LEU A 71 38.29 -6.34 0.47
C LEU A 71 37.98 -4.95 1.03
N GLY A 72 37.07 -4.88 2.01
CA GLY A 72 36.67 -3.63 2.65
C GLY A 72 35.40 -3.80 3.47
N THR A 73 34.82 -2.67 3.86
CA THR A 73 33.54 -2.62 4.58
C THR A 73 32.64 -1.65 3.82
N ILE A 74 31.47 -2.11 3.39
CA ILE A 74 30.44 -1.25 2.81
C ILE A 74 29.98 -0.30 3.92
N GLY A 75 30.13 1.00 3.70
CA GLY A 75 29.85 2.06 4.69
C GLY A 75 31.10 2.73 5.25
N SER A 76 32.30 2.16 5.11
CA SER A 76 33.55 2.80 5.53
C SER A 76 34.13 3.68 4.42
N GLY A 77 33.42 4.77 4.11
CA GLY A 77 33.97 5.86 3.31
C GLY A 77 35.01 6.66 4.12
N SER A 78 36.27 6.56 3.71
CA SER A 78 37.43 7.42 4.01
C SER A 78 37.27 8.46 5.15
N SER A 79 37.83 8.13 6.31
CA SER A 79 38.40 8.99 7.36
C SER A 79 38.12 10.50 7.30
N GLY A 80 37.12 10.93 8.06
CA GLY A 80 36.92 12.32 8.48
C GLY A 80 36.22 12.38 9.84
N SER A 81 37.00 12.47 10.92
CA SER A 81 36.60 12.94 12.26
C SER A 81 35.37 12.29 12.93
N GLY A 82 35.59 11.20 13.69
CA GLY A 82 35.06 11.04 15.06
C GLY A 82 33.54 11.09 15.31
N GLY A 83 32.70 10.97 14.28
CA GLY A 83 31.25 10.77 14.43
C GLY A 83 30.87 9.39 13.90
N SER A 84 29.99 8.68 14.61
CA SER A 84 29.37 7.47 14.10
C SER A 84 28.66 7.80 12.78
N ASP A 85 29.12 7.24 11.67
CA ASP A 85 28.47 7.45 10.37
C ASP A 85 27.07 6.83 10.40
N THR A 86 26.09 7.46 9.74
CA THR A 86 24.69 7.05 9.67
C THR A 86 24.56 5.56 9.34
N THR A 87 25.37 5.06 8.40
CA THR A 87 25.37 3.66 8.00
C THR A 87 25.69 2.72 9.16
N SER A 88 26.72 3.07 9.95
CA SER A 88 27.15 2.26 11.10
C SER A 88 26.09 2.20 12.21
N LEU A 89 25.38 3.32 12.43
CA LEU A 89 24.30 3.41 13.40
C LEU A 89 23.10 2.54 12.97
N LEU A 90 22.71 2.61 11.69
CA LEU A 90 21.61 1.82 11.15
C LEU A 90 21.90 0.32 11.17
N LEU A 91 23.14 -0.09 10.85
CA LEU A 91 23.57 -1.49 10.95
C LEU A 91 23.58 -1.99 12.40
N SER A 92 23.79 -1.09 13.36
CA SER A 92 23.76 -1.39 14.78
C SER A 92 22.34 -1.36 15.38
N GLY A 93 21.31 -1.15 14.57
CA GLY A 93 19.91 -1.19 15.02
C GLY A 93 19.37 0.13 15.61
N TYR A 94 20.11 1.23 15.51
CA TYR A 94 19.66 2.53 16.00
C TYR A 94 18.72 3.22 15.01
N VAL A 95 17.71 3.92 15.53
CA VAL A 95 16.94 4.91 14.76
C VAL A 95 17.79 6.17 14.65
N VAL A 96 18.04 6.67 13.44
CA VAL A 96 18.97 7.78 13.22
C VAL A 96 18.23 9.05 12.83
N ALA A 97 18.47 10.13 13.59
CA ALA A 97 17.90 11.46 13.36
C ALA A 97 18.92 12.39 12.68
N LEU A 98 18.56 12.87 11.49
CA LEU A 98 19.33 13.79 10.65
C LEU A 98 18.60 15.14 10.54
N GLY A 99 18.79 15.99 11.55
CA GLY A 99 18.20 17.32 11.62
C GLY A 99 18.94 18.37 10.79
N LYS A 100 18.24 19.37 10.23
CA LYS A 100 18.82 20.43 9.38
C LYS A 100 19.96 21.21 10.04
N THR A 101 19.88 21.41 11.35
CA THR A 101 20.90 22.16 12.14
C THR A 101 21.80 21.26 12.99
N ASN A 102 21.64 19.93 12.91
CA ASN A 102 22.52 19.01 13.63
C ASN A 102 23.92 19.01 13.00
N THR A 103 24.96 19.11 13.82
CA THR A 103 26.36 19.08 13.35
C THR A 103 26.86 17.65 13.05
N SER A 104 26.13 16.63 13.49
CA SER A 104 26.38 15.21 13.25
C SER A 104 25.09 14.41 13.38
N PRO A 105 24.99 13.19 12.81
CA PRO A 105 23.87 12.28 13.07
C PRO A 105 23.65 12.11 14.57
N GLN A 106 22.37 12.10 14.97
CA GLN A 106 21.95 11.70 16.32
C GLN A 106 21.27 10.34 16.22
N SER A 107 21.24 9.56 17.30
CA SER A 107 20.63 8.24 17.31
C SER A 107 19.81 8.01 18.56
N VAL A 108 18.73 7.26 18.41
CA VAL A 108 17.91 6.74 19.50
C VAL A 108 18.07 5.22 19.51
N ASP A 109 18.37 4.65 20.68
CA ASP A 109 18.42 3.21 20.89
C ASP A 109 17.00 2.70 21.15
N PRO A 110 16.42 1.84 20.28
CA PRO A 110 15.12 1.24 20.54
C PRO A 110 15.03 0.46 21.86
N ALA A 111 16.15 0.03 22.45
CA ALA A 111 16.14 -0.68 23.72
C ALA A 111 16.01 0.23 24.96
N GLU A 112 16.15 1.56 24.80
CA GLU A 112 16.19 2.51 25.92
C GLU A 112 14.90 3.34 26.08
N THR A 113 13.95 3.21 25.15
CA THR A 113 12.71 3.99 25.12
C THR A 113 11.57 3.19 24.51
N ASP A 114 10.35 3.46 24.96
CA ASP A 114 9.12 2.85 24.43
C ASP A 114 8.64 3.53 23.14
N THR A 115 9.23 4.68 22.78
CA THR A 115 8.82 5.50 21.64
C THR A 115 9.97 5.97 20.74
N PRO A 116 10.82 5.06 20.24
CA PRO A 116 12.09 5.44 19.61
C PRO A 116 11.95 6.25 18.32
N ILE A 117 10.88 6.07 17.55
CA ILE A 117 10.66 6.81 16.30
C ILE A 117 10.12 8.21 16.62
N GLN A 118 9.19 8.32 17.58
CA GLN A 118 8.72 9.62 18.04
C GLN A 118 9.86 10.45 18.64
N ASP A 119 10.72 9.84 19.45
CA ASP A 119 11.88 10.51 20.05
C ASP A 119 12.84 11.03 18.98
N ALA A 120 13.08 10.25 17.92
CA ALA A 120 13.89 10.67 16.78
C ALA A 120 13.23 11.82 15.99
N LEU A 121 11.89 11.79 15.84
CA LEU A 121 11.12 12.88 15.23
C LEU A 121 11.22 14.17 16.05
N ASP A 122 11.20 14.07 17.37
CA ASP A 122 11.37 15.22 18.28
C ASP A 122 12.76 15.86 18.12
N ILE A 123 13.81 15.04 17.97
CA ILE A 123 15.18 15.51 17.69
C ILE A 123 15.24 16.28 16.36
N VAL A 124 14.69 15.74 15.27
CA VAL A 124 14.72 16.44 13.96
C VAL A 124 13.84 17.69 13.98
N ASN A 125 12.71 17.68 14.69
CA ASN A 125 11.87 18.87 14.85
C ASN A 125 12.59 19.99 15.59
N ALA A 126 13.28 19.69 16.69
CA ALA A 126 14.11 20.65 17.42
C ALA A 126 15.21 21.26 16.54
N ALA A 127 15.62 20.54 15.49
CA ALA A 127 16.59 21.00 14.49
C ALA A 127 15.96 21.73 13.27
N GLY A 128 14.65 22.02 13.29
CA GLY A 128 13.92 22.71 12.22
C GLY A 128 13.45 21.81 11.07
N GLY A 129 13.30 20.52 11.34
CA GLY A 129 12.96 19.47 10.36
C GLY A 129 14.17 18.65 9.93
N GLY A 130 13.93 17.66 9.07
CA GLY A 130 14.97 16.73 8.65
C GLY A 130 14.43 15.33 8.36
N GLU A 131 15.28 14.34 8.59
CA GLU A 131 15.02 12.95 8.21
C GLU A 131 15.31 12.00 9.37
N VAL A 132 14.37 11.09 9.64
CA VAL A 132 14.54 9.94 10.51
C VAL A 132 14.74 8.70 9.65
N ARG A 133 15.88 8.01 9.83
CA ARG A 133 16.22 6.76 9.13
C ARG A 133 15.92 5.57 10.04
N LEU A 134 15.19 4.60 9.50
CA LEU A 134 14.88 3.36 10.21
C LEU A 134 15.94 2.28 9.93
N PRO A 135 16.44 1.58 10.97
CA PRO A 135 17.36 0.46 10.82
C PRO A 135 16.67 -0.76 10.16
N ALA A 136 17.47 -1.80 9.91
CA ALA A 136 16.94 -3.11 9.57
C ALA A 136 16.37 -3.81 10.82
N GLY A 137 15.31 -4.59 10.65
CA GLY A 137 14.65 -5.31 11.74
C GLY A 137 13.31 -4.68 12.14
N VAL A 138 12.84 -5.07 13.32
CA VAL A 138 11.58 -4.59 13.91
C VAL A 138 11.90 -3.56 14.98
N ILE A 139 11.23 -2.42 14.89
CA ILE A 139 11.25 -1.35 15.90
C ILE A 139 9.86 -1.32 16.52
N GLU A 140 9.79 -1.48 17.83
CA GLU A 140 8.54 -1.37 18.58
C GLU A 140 8.31 0.08 18.98
N GLU A 141 7.06 0.51 18.92
CA GLU A 141 6.64 1.87 19.20
C GLU A 141 5.29 1.80 19.95
N THR A 142 5.26 2.27 21.19
CA THR A 142 4.09 2.07 22.06
C THR A 142 2.95 3.06 21.76
N GLY A 143 3.25 4.23 21.20
CA GLY A 143 2.24 5.23 20.86
C GLY A 143 2.11 5.47 19.36
N PRO A 144 1.19 6.34 18.94
CA PRO A 144 1.16 6.78 17.57
C PRO A 144 2.36 7.69 17.28
N ILE A 145 2.94 7.48 16.10
CA ILE A 145 3.98 8.34 15.52
C ILE A 145 3.29 9.60 15.00
N ARG A 146 3.71 10.77 15.47
CA ARG A 146 3.14 12.08 15.13
C ARG A 146 4.14 12.94 14.36
N PRO A 147 4.18 12.86 13.02
CA PRO A 147 5.08 13.65 12.19
C PRO A 147 4.98 15.16 12.50
N TYR A 148 6.11 15.84 12.40
CA TYR A 148 6.16 17.30 12.37
C TYR A 148 6.20 17.79 10.93
N GLU A 149 5.95 19.08 10.72
CA GLU A 149 6.21 19.66 9.41
C GLU A 149 7.68 19.51 9.01
N GLU A 150 7.97 19.43 7.72
CA GLU A 150 9.34 19.34 7.20
C GLU A 150 10.12 18.10 7.68
N THR A 151 9.41 17.01 7.99
CA THR A 151 10.04 15.75 8.44
C THR A 151 9.83 14.59 7.49
N GLN A 152 10.78 13.67 7.52
CA GLN A 152 10.75 12.46 6.71
C GLN A 152 11.01 11.24 7.59
N LEU A 153 10.32 10.14 7.31
CA LEU A 153 10.55 8.83 7.92
C LEU A 153 10.88 7.83 6.82
N ILE A 154 12.13 7.37 6.77
CA ILE A 154 12.67 6.61 5.64
C ILE A 154 13.27 5.28 6.14
N GLY A 155 12.71 4.17 5.69
CA GLY A 155 13.27 2.84 5.90
C GLY A 155 14.13 2.33 4.74
N LEU A 156 14.72 1.17 4.95
CA LEU A 156 15.60 0.49 3.96
C LEU A 156 14.82 -0.32 2.92
N GLY A 157 13.50 -0.42 3.07
CA GLY A 157 12.59 -1.23 2.26
C GLY A 157 11.57 -1.94 3.15
N VAL A 158 10.36 -2.18 2.64
CA VAL A 158 9.21 -2.72 3.41
C VAL A 158 9.48 -4.11 4.03
N GLU A 159 10.39 -4.89 3.44
CA GLU A 159 10.79 -6.21 3.99
C GLU A 159 11.94 -6.11 5.01
N ILE A 160 12.64 -4.97 5.06
CA ILE A 160 13.87 -4.77 5.82
C ILE A 160 13.61 -3.94 7.08
N SER A 161 12.92 -2.81 6.94
CA SER A 161 12.57 -1.93 8.06
C SER A 161 11.11 -2.11 8.42
N LYS A 162 10.84 -2.52 9.66
CA LYS A 162 9.49 -2.79 10.16
C LYS A 162 9.25 -1.99 11.44
N VAL A 163 8.13 -1.30 11.49
CA VAL A 163 7.63 -0.60 12.66
C VAL A 163 6.44 -1.39 13.19
N SER A 164 6.42 -1.73 14.46
CA SER A 164 5.29 -2.43 15.10
C SER A 164 4.74 -1.57 16.21
N ILE A 165 3.48 -1.16 16.07
CA ILE A 165 2.76 -0.46 17.12
C ILE A 165 2.34 -1.48 18.17
N THR A 166 2.65 -1.25 19.43
CA THR A 166 2.43 -2.26 20.49
C THR A 166 1.20 -2.00 21.35
N ASP A 167 0.81 -0.72 21.53
CA ASP A 167 -0.47 -0.41 22.16
C ASP A 167 -1.63 -0.70 21.19
N ARG A 168 -2.62 -1.44 21.67
CA ARG A 168 -3.78 -1.86 20.88
C ARG A 168 -4.61 -0.68 20.41
N ASP A 169 -4.78 0.31 21.29
CA ASP A 169 -5.69 1.43 21.06
C ASP A 169 -4.98 2.61 20.37
N ALA A 170 -3.67 2.50 20.13
CA ALA A 170 -2.90 3.51 19.43
C ALA A 170 -3.10 3.42 17.91
N ASP A 171 -3.20 4.59 17.28
CA ASP A 171 -3.01 4.73 15.84
C ASP A 171 -1.54 4.46 15.47
N GLY A 172 -1.26 4.21 14.19
CA GLY A 172 0.10 4.06 13.70
C GLY A 172 0.79 5.40 13.48
N ILE A 173 0.36 6.12 12.44
CA ILE A 173 0.81 7.46 12.11
C ILE A 173 -0.39 8.39 12.25
N LEU A 174 -0.28 9.34 13.17
CA LEU A 174 -1.37 10.23 13.54
C LEU A 174 -1.05 11.68 13.18
N PHE A 175 -1.88 12.26 12.31
CA PHE A 175 -1.88 13.68 11.97
C PHE A 175 -2.98 14.39 12.79
N ASP A 176 -2.60 14.87 13.97
CA ASP A 176 -3.52 15.47 14.97
C ASP A 176 -3.13 16.90 15.42
N ARG A 177 -2.07 17.47 14.84
CA ARG A 177 -1.49 18.74 15.33
C ARG A 177 -2.40 19.94 15.03
N ASP A 178 -2.59 20.80 16.03
CA ASP A 178 -3.40 22.02 15.94
C ASP A 178 -2.92 23.05 14.90
N SER A 179 -1.65 22.98 14.51
CA SER A 179 -1.08 23.80 13.45
C SER A 179 -1.38 23.28 12.04
N GLY A 180 -1.91 22.06 11.92
CA GLY A 180 -1.75 21.25 10.72
C GLY A 180 -0.31 20.77 10.56
N VAL A 181 -0.08 19.98 9.52
CA VAL A 181 1.25 19.42 9.21
C VAL A 181 1.49 19.56 7.71
N SER A 182 2.72 19.87 7.30
CA SER A 182 3.04 19.97 5.88
C SER A 182 4.43 19.46 5.51
N ARG A 183 4.62 19.06 4.25
CA ARG A 183 5.90 18.56 3.71
C ARG A 183 6.43 17.37 4.50
N VAL A 184 5.59 16.35 4.64
CA VAL A 184 5.94 15.10 5.30
C VAL A 184 6.22 14.03 4.26
N ARG A 185 7.24 13.21 4.50
CA ARG A 185 7.52 12.03 3.67
C ARG A 185 7.57 10.75 4.50
N LEU A 186 6.89 9.71 4.02
CA LEU A 186 6.91 8.36 4.60
C LEU A 186 7.32 7.38 3.50
N ASP A 187 8.38 6.61 3.67
CA ASP A 187 8.86 5.73 2.59
C ASP A 187 9.67 4.53 3.09
N GLY A 188 9.42 3.36 2.52
CA GLY A 188 10.33 2.22 2.58
C GLY A 188 10.29 1.42 3.87
N PHE A 189 9.14 1.29 4.52
CA PHE A 189 8.98 0.44 5.71
C PHE A 189 7.60 -0.22 5.79
N ALA A 190 7.50 -1.31 6.54
CA ALA A 190 6.23 -1.88 6.95
C ALA A 190 5.76 -1.25 8.26
N LEU A 191 4.46 -0.96 8.37
CA LEU A 191 3.78 -0.48 9.57
C LEU A 191 2.80 -1.57 10.02
N ASN A 192 3.23 -2.34 11.00
CA ASN A 192 2.47 -3.44 11.58
C ASN A 192 1.60 -2.92 12.71
N GLY A 193 0.33 -3.32 12.68
CA GLY A 193 -0.58 -3.13 13.79
C GLY A 193 -0.23 -4.05 14.97
N PRO A 194 -0.82 -3.80 16.15
CA PRO A 194 -0.56 -4.52 17.39
C PRO A 194 -0.99 -6.00 17.40
N ALA A 195 -1.50 -6.50 16.27
CA ALA A 195 -1.96 -7.86 16.05
C ALA A 195 -3.06 -8.33 17.05
N GLY A 196 -3.51 -9.57 16.85
CA GLY A 196 -4.50 -10.22 17.72
C GLY A 196 -5.94 -10.17 17.21
N THR A 197 -6.87 -10.61 18.06
CA THR A 197 -8.26 -10.96 17.67
C THR A 197 -9.30 -9.89 18.00
N GLY A 198 -8.88 -8.65 18.25
CA GLY A 198 -9.77 -7.56 18.63
C GLY A 198 -9.43 -6.28 17.88
N PRO A 199 -10.29 -5.25 17.99
CA PRO A 199 -10.10 -3.97 17.32
C PRO A 199 -8.74 -3.34 17.61
N THR A 200 -8.27 -2.51 16.69
CA THR A 200 -7.05 -1.69 16.85
C THR A 200 -7.36 -0.21 16.58
N GLY A 201 -6.36 0.65 16.76
CA GLY A 201 -6.35 1.97 16.12
C GLY A 201 -6.27 1.89 14.58
N VAL A 202 -6.06 3.03 13.94
CA VAL A 202 -5.93 3.22 12.48
C VAL A 202 -4.46 3.33 12.09
N ALA A 203 -4.05 2.71 10.98
CA ALA A 203 -2.64 2.75 10.58
C ALA A 203 -2.13 4.15 10.18
N ILE A 204 -2.87 4.89 9.36
CA ILE A 204 -2.65 6.31 9.06
C ILE A 204 -3.94 7.07 9.32
N HIS A 205 -3.90 8.05 10.22
CA HIS A 205 -5.09 8.72 10.70
C HIS A 205 -4.93 10.25 10.66
N HIS A 206 -5.84 10.92 9.95
CA HIS A 206 -5.93 12.38 9.93
C HIS A 206 -7.15 12.82 10.74
N THR A 207 -6.92 13.39 11.92
CA THR A 207 -7.98 13.69 12.91
C THR A 207 -8.18 15.18 13.16
N ASN A 208 -7.17 16.01 12.87
CA ASN A 208 -7.25 17.43 13.16
C ASN A 208 -6.39 18.24 12.19
N LYS A 209 -6.98 19.34 11.71
CA LYS A 209 -6.40 20.27 10.74
C LYS A 209 -5.92 19.61 9.45
N ASP A 210 -5.56 20.44 8.51
CA ASP A 210 -5.20 19.99 7.18
C ASP A 210 -3.75 19.47 7.16
N THR A 211 -3.55 18.33 6.50
CA THR A 211 -2.23 17.83 6.13
C THR A 211 -1.93 18.32 4.71
N GLN A 212 -0.76 18.87 4.42
CA GLN A 212 -0.46 19.41 3.09
C GLN A 212 0.86 18.86 2.55
N ASP A 213 0.92 18.50 1.27
CA ASP A 213 2.16 18.02 0.65
C ASP A 213 2.75 16.80 1.39
N LEU A 214 1.89 15.79 1.62
CA LEU A 214 2.29 14.49 2.13
C LEU A 214 2.71 13.60 0.95
N PHE A 215 3.93 13.09 0.99
CA PHE A 215 4.40 12.05 0.09
C PHE A 215 4.52 10.72 0.83
N VAL A 216 3.79 9.72 0.36
CA VAL A 216 3.93 8.33 0.79
C VAL A 216 4.53 7.54 -0.36
N GLY A 217 5.76 7.04 -0.19
CA GLY A 217 6.43 6.21 -1.19
C GLY A 217 5.89 4.79 -1.17
N ARG A 218 6.74 3.84 -0.73
CA ARG A 218 6.33 2.44 -0.59
C ARG A 218 6.11 2.09 0.87
N LEU A 219 4.86 1.81 1.25
CA LEU A 219 4.52 1.30 2.57
C LEU A 219 3.79 -0.04 2.48
N LEU A 220 3.97 -0.86 3.51
CA LEU A 220 3.21 -2.08 3.74
C LEU A 220 2.48 -1.96 5.08
N PHE A 221 1.20 -2.31 5.12
CA PHE A 221 0.39 -2.37 6.33
C PHE A 221 0.03 -3.81 6.63
N TRP A 222 0.23 -4.25 7.88
CA TRP A 222 -0.06 -5.62 8.30
C TRP A 222 -0.85 -5.64 9.60
N GLY A 223 -1.93 -6.42 9.67
CA GLY A 223 -2.54 -6.79 10.96
C GLY A 223 -3.27 -5.67 11.69
N TRP A 224 -3.86 -4.72 10.95
CA TRP A 224 -4.73 -3.68 11.50
C TRP A 224 -6.19 -4.15 11.49
N ASN A 225 -6.88 -4.13 12.63
CA ASN A 225 -8.28 -4.52 12.76
C ASN A 225 -9.18 -3.28 12.90
N ASN A 226 -9.01 -2.37 11.96
CA ASN A 226 -9.74 -1.11 11.76
C ASN A 226 -9.42 -0.63 10.33
N SER A 227 -9.70 0.64 10.01
CA SER A 227 -9.19 1.25 8.79
C SER A 227 -7.66 1.33 8.77
N VAL A 228 -7.09 1.22 7.58
CA VAL A 228 -5.65 1.42 7.34
C VAL A 228 -5.36 2.90 7.06
N TYR A 229 -6.26 3.60 6.39
CA TYR A 229 -6.11 5.02 6.10
C TYR A 229 -7.44 5.72 6.37
N ARG A 230 -7.49 6.59 7.38
CA ARG A 230 -8.69 7.34 7.73
C ARG A 230 -8.45 8.84 7.70
N VAL A 231 -9.38 9.55 7.07
CA VAL A 231 -9.51 10.99 7.14
C VAL A 231 -10.84 11.30 7.79
N ASP A 232 -10.79 11.89 8.98
CA ASP A 232 -11.98 12.24 9.73
C ASP A 232 -12.78 13.39 9.11
N GLU A 233 -14.00 13.55 9.59
CA GLU A 233 -14.87 14.63 9.17
C GLU A 233 -14.28 16.00 9.51
N GLY A 234 -14.28 16.92 8.55
CA GLY A 234 -13.74 18.27 8.76
C GLY A 234 -12.22 18.37 8.63
N VAL A 235 -11.56 17.32 8.14
CA VAL A 235 -10.11 17.28 7.89
C VAL A 235 -9.85 17.14 6.39
N GLY A 236 -9.01 17.98 5.80
CA GLY A 236 -8.63 17.86 4.40
C GLY A 236 -7.13 17.56 4.26
N PRO A 237 -6.70 16.40 3.77
CA PRO A 237 -5.37 16.25 3.20
C PRO A 237 -5.30 16.96 1.84
N PHE A 238 -4.26 17.78 1.64
CA PHE A 238 -4.03 18.61 0.46
C PHE A 238 -2.81 18.14 -0.31
N GLN A 239 -2.96 17.94 -1.63
CA GLN A 239 -1.83 17.67 -2.53
C GLN A 239 -1.04 16.45 -2.08
N CYS A 240 -1.72 15.43 -1.56
CA CYS A 240 -1.06 14.23 -1.05
C CYS A 240 -0.89 13.19 -2.16
N ARG A 241 0.26 12.52 -2.15
CA ARG A 241 0.68 11.59 -3.20
C ARG A 241 1.15 10.29 -2.58
N HIS A 242 0.58 9.18 -3.01
CA HIS A 242 0.88 7.84 -2.52
C HIS A 242 1.33 6.96 -3.69
N GLU A 243 2.57 6.47 -3.69
CA GLU A 243 3.10 5.70 -4.82
C GLU A 243 2.64 4.24 -4.77
N GLN A 244 2.91 3.52 -3.68
CA GLN A 244 2.55 2.11 -3.55
C GLN A 244 2.21 1.73 -2.10
N LEU A 245 0.97 1.29 -1.89
CA LEU A 245 0.48 0.82 -0.59
C LEU A 245 0.10 -0.66 -0.71
N THR A 246 0.69 -1.48 0.15
CA THR A 246 0.36 -2.92 0.22
C THR A 246 -0.28 -3.23 1.56
N ILE A 247 -1.38 -3.98 1.58
CA ILE A 247 -2.16 -4.28 2.78
C ILE A 247 -2.33 -5.79 2.87
N TYR A 248 -1.91 -6.37 4.00
CA TYR A 248 -2.08 -7.79 4.30
C TYR A 248 -2.73 -8.01 5.65
N GLU A 249 -3.65 -8.98 5.74
CA GLU A 249 -4.23 -9.44 6.99
C GLU A 249 -4.81 -8.30 7.85
N CYS A 250 -5.29 -7.24 7.19
CA CYS A 250 -6.04 -6.15 7.84
C CYS A 250 -7.54 -6.43 7.71
N ASP A 251 -8.32 -6.03 8.70
CA ASP A 251 -9.75 -6.28 8.78
C ASP A 251 -10.45 -4.97 9.15
N ALA A 252 -11.10 -4.33 8.17
CA ALA A 252 -11.81 -3.07 8.42
C ALA A 252 -13.07 -3.26 9.27
N GLY A 253 -13.54 -4.50 9.43
CA GLY A 253 -14.72 -4.83 10.20
C GLY A 253 -15.97 -4.03 9.81
N ASP A 254 -16.50 -3.28 10.76
CA ASP A 254 -17.73 -2.49 10.65
C ASP A 254 -17.49 -1.03 10.22
N GLN A 255 -16.25 -0.67 9.88
CA GLN A 255 -15.92 0.65 9.35
C GLN A 255 -16.37 0.79 7.89
N ASP A 256 -16.47 2.04 7.40
CA ASP A 256 -16.94 2.27 6.03
C ASP A 256 -15.94 1.74 4.98
N GLY A 257 -14.64 1.63 5.32
CA GLY A 257 -13.64 0.94 4.49
C GLY A 257 -12.23 0.88 5.08
N LEU A 258 -11.32 0.15 4.40
CA LEU A 258 -9.87 0.17 4.72
C LEU A 258 -9.28 1.55 4.48
N PHE A 259 -9.62 2.15 3.33
CA PHE A 259 -9.41 3.55 3.06
C PHE A 259 -10.73 4.27 3.30
N GLU A 260 -10.72 5.27 4.16
CA GLU A 260 -11.93 5.90 4.66
C GLU A 260 -11.80 7.42 4.64
N PHE A 261 -12.32 8.03 3.58
CA PHE A 261 -12.35 9.48 3.43
C PHE A 261 -13.71 10.02 3.89
N ARG A 262 -13.84 10.27 5.20
CA ARG A 262 -15.06 10.79 5.81
C ARG A 262 -15.23 12.29 5.61
N SER A 263 -14.18 13.03 5.25
CA SER A 263 -14.31 14.47 5.09
C SER A 263 -15.35 14.90 4.06
N TRP A 264 -15.92 16.09 4.26
CA TRP A 264 -16.86 16.74 3.35
C TRP A 264 -16.17 17.68 2.35
N TYR A 265 -14.87 17.86 2.51
CA TYR A 265 -14.03 18.59 1.58
C TYR A 265 -12.66 17.94 1.51
N GLY A 266 -11.86 18.37 0.56
CA GLY A 266 -10.48 17.93 0.42
C GLY A 266 -10.09 18.12 -1.03
N PRO A 267 -8.96 18.77 -1.33
CA PRO A 267 -8.48 18.82 -2.70
C PRO A 267 -7.99 17.43 -3.16
N ALA A 268 -7.38 17.38 -4.34
CA ALA A 268 -6.90 16.16 -4.95
C ALA A 268 -5.82 15.43 -4.14
N ASN A 269 -6.08 14.14 -3.88
CA ASN A 269 -5.08 13.15 -3.52
C ASN A 269 -4.93 12.14 -4.65
N TRP A 270 -3.71 11.64 -4.82
CA TRP A 270 -3.39 10.64 -5.83
C TRP A 270 -2.78 9.40 -5.18
N PHE A 271 -3.15 8.23 -5.71
CA PHE A 271 -2.65 6.92 -5.37
C PHE A 271 -2.21 6.20 -6.65
N GLY A 272 -0.95 5.77 -6.71
CA GLY A 272 -0.45 4.98 -7.83
C GLY A 272 -1.01 3.56 -7.74
N THR A 273 -0.47 2.74 -6.85
CA THR A 273 -0.92 1.36 -6.67
C THR A 273 -1.38 1.09 -5.24
N ILE A 274 -2.59 0.56 -5.10
CA ILE A 274 -3.10 -0.04 -3.86
C ILE A 274 -3.27 -1.53 -4.11
N ALA A 275 -2.58 -2.35 -3.31
CA ALA A 275 -2.72 -3.80 -3.31
C ALA A 275 -3.26 -4.27 -1.96
N ALA A 276 -4.54 -4.62 -1.92
CA ALA A 276 -5.27 -4.90 -0.68
C ALA A 276 -5.72 -6.35 -0.56
N TYR A 277 -5.19 -7.07 0.42
CA TYR A 277 -5.58 -8.44 0.72
C TYR A 277 -6.10 -8.52 2.17
N PRO A 278 -7.28 -7.94 2.45
CA PRO A 278 -7.87 -7.99 3.78
C PRO A 278 -8.24 -9.41 4.20
N SER A 279 -8.36 -9.59 5.51
CA SER A 279 -8.93 -10.78 6.13
C SER A 279 -10.32 -10.46 6.71
N ALA A 280 -11.07 -11.50 7.05
CA ALA A 280 -12.31 -11.39 7.82
C ALA A 280 -12.17 -12.11 9.17
N ASN A 281 -10.93 -12.32 9.63
CA ASN A 281 -10.64 -13.20 10.76
C ASN A 281 -11.13 -12.62 12.09
N VAL A 282 -11.29 -11.30 12.19
CA VAL A 282 -11.67 -10.62 13.43
C VAL A 282 -13.14 -10.23 13.39
N SER A 283 -13.59 -9.61 12.31
CA SER A 283 -14.97 -9.14 12.17
C SER A 283 -15.94 -10.19 11.67
N GLY A 284 -15.44 -11.19 10.93
CA GLY A 284 -16.27 -12.11 10.16
C GLY A 284 -17.03 -11.44 9.01
N GLN A 285 -16.67 -10.21 8.62
CA GLN A 285 -17.34 -9.43 7.58
C GLN A 285 -16.48 -9.27 6.33
N ASN A 286 -17.15 -9.02 5.22
CA ASN A 286 -16.50 -8.46 4.04
C ASN A 286 -15.88 -7.11 4.37
N THR A 287 -14.72 -6.84 3.80
CA THR A 287 -14.09 -5.52 3.89
C THR A 287 -14.44 -4.67 2.67
N THR A 288 -14.97 -3.46 2.87
CA THR A 288 -14.96 -2.43 1.83
C THR A 288 -13.55 -1.90 1.68
N VAL A 289 -13.00 -1.90 0.46
CA VAL A 289 -11.59 -1.52 0.26
C VAL A 289 -11.43 -0.01 0.27
N PHE A 290 -12.20 0.72 -0.54
CA PHE A 290 -12.07 2.17 -0.66
C PHE A 290 -13.42 2.86 -0.49
N PHE A 291 -13.58 3.61 0.59
CA PHE A 291 -14.74 4.45 0.85
C PHE A 291 -14.38 5.93 0.72
N SER A 292 -15.22 6.68 0.00
CA SER A 292 -15.07 8.12 -0.13
C SER A 292 -16.40 8.86 -0.03
N ARG A 293 -16.45 9.85 0.85
CA ARG A 293 -17.60 10.75 1.04
C ARG A 293 -17.33 12.15 0.49
N GLY A 294 -16.08 12.63 0.55
CA GLY A 294 -15.73 13.94 0.00
C GLY A 294 -14.31 14.03 -0.54
N GLY A 295 -14.02 15.20 -1.09
CA GLY A 295 -12.77 15.54 -1.75
C GLY A 295 -12.54 14.83 -3.09
N THR A 296 -11.32 14.93 -3.63
CA THR A 296 -10.96 14.34 -4.93
C THR A 296 -9.93 13.23 -4.74
N GLN A 297 -10.24 12.01 -5.18
CA GLN A 297 -9.36 10.85 -5.08
C GLN A 297 -9.10 10.23 -6.46
N THR A 298 -7.84 10.12 -6.85
CA THR A 298 -7.43 9.40 -8.07
C THR A 298 -6.60 8.18 -7.70
N VAL A 299 -6.95 7.02 -8.24
CA VAL A 299 -6.24 5.75 -8.02
C VAL A 299 -5.93 5.10 -9.37
N ASP A 300 -4.65 4.95 -9.73
CA ASP A 300 -4.29 4.37 -11.04
C ASP A 300 -4.58 2.86 -11.07
N TYR A 301 -4.19 2.14 -10.01
CA TYR A 301 -4.37 0.69 -9.87
C TYR A 301 -4.87 0.31 -8.47
N LEU A 302 -6.04 -0.32 -8.42
CA LEU A 302 -6.59 -0.95 -7.23
C LEU A 302 -6.69 -2.46 -7.47
N THR A 303 -5.83 -3.23 -6.82
CA THR A 303 -5.87 -4.71 -6.87
C THR A 303 -6.23 -5.25 -5.51
N MET A 304 -7.14 -6.22 -5.46
CA MET A 304 -7.63 -6.73 -4.19
C MET A 304 -8.06 -8.19 -4.21
N GLY A 305 -7.81 -8.87 -3.10
CA GLY A 305 -8.22 -10.25 -2.88
C GLY A 305 -8.69 -10.50 -1.44
N GLY A 306 -8.54 -11.72 -0.95
CA GLY A 306 -8.91 -12.07 0.42
C GLY A 306 -10.41 -11.90 0.69
N SER A 307 -10.75 -11.16 1.75
CA SER A 307 -12.14 -10.84 2.15
C SER A 307 -12.72 -9.57 1.51
N ALA A 308 -12.08 -9.01 0.49
CA ALA A 308 -12.53 -7.78 -0.17
C ALA A 308 -13.95 -7.94 -0.73
N GLY A 309 -14.91 -7.23 -0.16
CA GLY A 309 -16.29 -7.16 -0.61
C GLY A 309 -16.46 -6.06 -1.65
N VAL A 310 -16.99 -4.92 -1.22
CA VAL A 310 -17.10 -3.73 -2.08
C VAL A 310 -15.70 -3.15 -2.32
N ALA A 311 -15.27 -3.07 -3.57
CA ALA A 311 -14.00 -2.45 -3.94
C ALA A 311 -14.02 -0.95 -3.69
N ILE A 312 -15.09 -0.29 -4.15
CA ILE A 312 -15.24 1.17 -4.09
C ILE A 312 -16.67 1.49 -3.65
N ASP A 313 -16.82 2.27 -2.57
CA ASP A 313 -18.10 2.84 -2.15
C ASP A 313 -17.99 4.37 -2.09
N GLN A 314 -18.69 5.03 -3.00
CA GLN A 314 -18.71 6.47 -3.13
C GLN A 314 -20.04 7.00 -2.63
N THR A 315 -19.99 8.08 -1.84
CA THR A 315 -21.17 8.82 -1.38
C THR A 315 -20.96 10.34 -1.53
N TRP A 316 -22.02 11.08 -1.23
CA TRP A 316 -22.12 12.53 -1.18
C TRP A 316 -21.59 13.24 -2.43
N ASP A 317 -20.54 14.05 -2.32
CA ASP A 317 -20.01 14.89 -3.40
C ASP A 317 -18.54 14.58 -3.74
N SER A 318 -17.99 13.50 -3.18
CA SER A 318 -16.66 13.01 -3.53
C SER A 318 -16.48 12.88 -5.05
N VAL A 319 -15.33 13.30 -5.55
CA VAL A 319 -14.93 13.13 -6.94
C VAL A 319 -13.90 12.02 -6.99
N ILE A 320 -14.18 10.94 -7.72
CA ILE A 320 -13.28 9.79 -7.80
C ILE A 320 -12.93 9.41 -9.23
N GLU A 321 -11.70 8.98 -9.41
CA GLU A 321 -11.20 8.39 -10.66
C GLU A 321 -10.39 7.15 -10.33
N PHE A 322 -10.80 6.00 -10.86
CA PHE A 322 -10.10 4.73 -10.71
C PHE A 322 -9.78 4.17 -12.08
N GLY A 323 -8.48 3.98 -12.36
CA GLY A 323 -8.03 3.42 -13.63
C GLY A 323 -8.38 1.93 -13.73
N ASN A 324 -7.63 1.08 -13.02
CA ASN A 324 -7.80 -0.37 -13.12
C ASN A 324 -8.23 -0.95 -11.78
N VAL A 325 -9.43 -1.53 -11.75
CA VAL A 325 -9.96 -2.24 -10.59
C VAL A 325 -9.85 -3.74 -10.84
N HIS A 326 -8.96 -4.42 -10.13
CA HIS A 326 -8.77 -5.87 -10.21
C HIS A 326 -9.35 -6.53 -8.96
N TRP A 327 -10.52 -7.15 -9.10
CA TRP A 327 -11.25 -7.79 -8.01
C TRP A 327 -11.13 -9.31 -8.10
N GLU A 328 -10.45 -9.89 -7.11
CA GLU A 328 -10.12 -11.31 -7.03
C GLU A 328 -10.21 -11.88 -5.60
N PRO A 329 -11.31 -11.64 -4.85
CA PRO A 329 -11.41 -12.19 -3.53
C PRO A 329 -11.55 -13.71 -3.54
N THR A 330 -11.09 -14.32 -2.46
CA THR A 330 -11.00 -15.77 -2.29
C THR A 330 -11.63 -16.24 -0.98
N SER A 331 -12.00 -15.31 -0.10
CA SER A 331 -12.50 -15.61 1.24
C SER A 331 -13.55 -14.60 1.71
N ASN A 332 -14.41 -14.10 0.82
CA ASN A 332 -15.56 -13.30 1.23
C ASN A 332 -16.48 -14.10 2.17
N PRO A 333 -16.86 -13.55 3.34
CA PRO A 333 -17.92 -14.14 4.15
C PRO A 333 -19.29 -14.17 3.45
N THR A 334 -19.61 -13.16 2.63
CA THR A 334 -20.87 -13.05 1.90
C THR A 334 -20.65 -12.46 0.50
N ASN A 335 -21.59 -12.65 -0.43
CA ASN A 335 -21.53 -11.96 -1.71
C ASN A 335 -21.83 -10.45 -1.49
N PRO A 336 -20.99 -9.51 -1.96
CA PRO A 336 -21.31 -8.10 -1.89
C PRO A 336 -22.44 -7.75 -2.89
N PRO A 337 -23.25 -6.72 -2.58
CA PRO A 337 -24.35 -6.28 -3.46
C PRO A 337 -23.84 -5.68 -4.76
N ALA A 338 -22.63 -5.12 -4.77
CA ALA A 338 -21.91 -4.79 -5.99
C ALA A 338 -20.39 -4.72 -5.72
N ILE A 339 -19.58 -4.92 -6.76
CA ILE A 339 -18.12 -4.66 -6.67
C ILE A 339 -17.87 -3.16 -6.46
N ILE A 340 -18.58 -2.30 -7.19
CA ILE A 340 -18.44 -0.85 -7.15
C ILE A 340 -19.81 -0.23 -6.88
N ARG A 341 -19.89 0.60 -5.83
CA ARG A 341 -21.09 1.32 -5.44
C ARG A 341 -20.87 2.82 -5.60
N LEU A 342 -21.59 3.42 -6.54
CA LEU A 342 -21.51 4.83 -6.88
C LEU A 342 -22.81 5.52 -6.49
N ARG A 343 -22.85 6.01 -5.25
CA ARG A 343 -24.01 6.70 -4.69
C ARG A 343 -23.75 8.20 -4.65
N GLY A 344 -24.82 8.96 -4.57
CA GLY A 344 -24.76 10.40 -4.41
C GLY A 344 -24.28 11.15 -5.66
N HIS A 345 -24.10 12.45 -5.50
CA HIS A 345 -24.02 13.41 -6.60
C HIS A 345 -22.58 13.65 -7.10
N GLY A 346 -21.57 13.20 -6.36
CA GLY A 346 -20.17 13.33 -6.75
C GLY A 346 -19.87 12.68 -8.11
N THR A 347 -18.89 13.19 -8.85
CA THR A 347 -18.52 12.60 -10.15
C THR A 347 -17.67 11.34 -9.94
N ALA A 348 -17.85 10.32 -10.80
CA ALA A 348 -16.98 9.15 -10.81
C ALA A 348 -16.55 8.77 -12.22
N VAL A 349 -15.31 8.31 -12.34
CA VAL A 349 -14.79 7.64 -13.53
C VAL A 349 -14.15 6.33 -13.09
N ILE A 350 -14.62 5.22 -13.65
CA ILE A 350 -14.00 3.90 -13.50
C ILE A 350 -13.57 3.44 -14.89
N ASP A 351 -12.27 3.35 -15.18
CA ASP A 351 -11.83 3.03 -16.54
C ASP A 351 -12.05 1.55 -16.86
N THR A 352 -11.72 0.63 -15.95
CA THR A 352 -11.95 -0.80 -16.16
C THR A 352 -12.18 -1.57 -14.86
N VAL A 353 -13.00 -2.62 -14.94
CA VAL A 353 -13.12 -3.63 -13.88
C VAL A 353 -12.75 -5.00 -14.44
N LYS A 354 -11.75 -5.62 -13.85
CA LYS A 354 -11.33 -7.00 -14.13
C LYS A 354 -11.70 -7.89 -12.95
N HIS A 355 -12.45 -8.95 -13.22
CA HIS A 355 -12.95 -9.89 -12.23
C HIS A 355 -12.36 -11.28 -12.48
N VAL A 356 -11.69 -11.83 -11.46
CA VAL A 356 -10.94 -13.10 -11.57
C VAL A 356 -11.54 -14.20 -10.71
N THR A 357 -12.00 -13.90 -9.51
CA THR A 357 -12.64 -14.86 -8.59
C THR A 357 -13.67 -14.15 -7.73
N GLY A 358 -14.55 -14.92 -7.09
CA GLY A 358 -15.56 -14.39 -6.19
C GLY A 358 -16.91 -14.26 -6.88
N VAL A 359 -17.93 -13.95 -6.07
CA VAL A 359 -19.30 -13.76 -6.58
C VAL A 359 -19.85 -12.46 -6.01
N ALA A 360 -20.37 -11.59 -6.88
CA ALA A 360 -21.08 -10.38 -6.50
C ALA A 360 -22.47 -10.36 -7.14
N ASP A 361 -23.40 -9.56 -6.61
CA ASP A 361 -24.71 -9.46 -7.24
C ASP A 361 -24.66 -8.61 -8.51
N TYR A 362 -23.85 -7.55 -8.50
CA TYR A 362 -23.61 -6.66 -9.65
C TYR A 362 -22.15 -6.21 -9.71
N VAL A 363 -21.71 -5.67 -10.85
CA VAL A 363 -20.39 -5.03 -10.96
C VAL A 363 -20.49 -3.58 -10.49
N TYR A 364 -21.47 -2.84 -11.03
CA TYR A 364 -21.73 -1.45 -10.69
C TYR A 364 -23.13 -1.29 -10.07
N GLU A 365 -23.23 -0.54 -8.98
CA GLU A 365 -24.48 -0.01 -8.44
C GLU A 365 -24.49 1.52 -8.56
N LEU A 366 -25.52 2.06 -9.21
CA LEU A 366 -25.82 3.49 -9.21
C LEU A 366 -27.01 3.72 -8.29
N GLY A 367 -26.74 4.24 -7.09
CA GLY A 367 -27.69 4.22 -5.98
C GLY A 367 -28.00 5.59 -5.40
N TYR A 368 -29.09 5.62 -4.64
CA TYR A 368 -29.45 6.77 -3.81
C TYR A 368 -28.46 6.92 -2.65
N ASP A 369 -28.16 8.15 -2.30
CA ASP A 369 -27.34 8.46 -1.13
C ASP A 369 -28.18 9.12 -0.04
N ASP A 370 -28.29 8.42 1.08
CA ASP A 370 -29.02 8.88 2.26
C ASP A 370 -28.33 10.07 2.94
N TYR A 371 -27.02 10.27 2.75
CA TYR A 371 -26.30 11.39 3.37
C TYR A 371 -26.74 12.74 2.83
N ASN A 372 -26.89 12.87 1.51
CA ASN A 372 -27.27 14.13 0.86
C ASN A 372 -28.70 14.12 0.30
N GLY A 373 -29.38 12.98 0.37
CA GLY A 373 -30.74 12.78 -0.11
C GLY A 373 -30.87 12.86 -1.64
N ARG A 374 -29.82 12.51 -2.39
CA ARG A 374 -29.78 12.62 -3.86
C ARG A 374 -29.53 11.28 -4.54
N GLY A 375 -30.10 11.16 -5.74
CA GLY A 375 -29.71 10.12 -6.69
C GLY A 375 -28.31 10.34 -7.27
N PRO A 376 -27.83 9.37 -8.07
CA PRO A 376 -26.50 9.42 -8.66
C PRO A 376 -26.37 10.58 -9.66
N GLY A 377 -25.28 11.35 -9.54
CA GLY A 377 -24.87 12.38 -10.50
C GLY A 377 -24.13 11.80 -11.71
N ARG A 378 -23.19 12.56 -12.29
CA ARG A 378 -22.39 12.12 -13.44
C ARG A 378 -21.43 10.97 -13.09
N LYS A 379 -21.65 9.79 -13.67
CA LYS A 379 -20.74 8.62 -13.58
C LYS A 379 -20.31 8.14 -14.97
N ILE A 380 -19.04 7.76 -15.12
CA ILE A 380 -18.51 7.10 -16.32
C ILE A 380 -18.08 5.69 -15.90
N LEU A 381 -18.78 4.69 -16.43
CA LEU A 381 -18.58 3.28 -16.10
C LEU A 381 -17.89 2.59 -17.28
N GLY A 382 -16.66 2.15 -17.06
CA GLY A 382 -15.87 1.42 -18.03
C GLY A 382 -16.29 -0.04 -18.22
N PRO A 383 -15.66 -0.75 -19.17
CA PRO A 383 -15.96 -2.15 -19.44
C PRO A 383 -15.67 -3.06 -18.24
N TYR A 384 -16.46 -4.13 -18.18
CA TYR A 384 -16.27 -5.26 -17.29
C TYR A 384 -15.61 -6.42 -18.04
N ILE A 385 -14.59 -7.03 -17.44
CA ILE A 385 -13.84 -8.16 -18.00
C ILE A 385 -13.84 -9.30 -16.99
N GLU A 386 -14.59 -10.36 -17.30
CA GLU A 386 -14.59 -11.63 -16.58
C GLU A 386 -13.51 -12.54 -17.15
N LEU A 387 -12.59 -13.05 -16.32
CA LEU A 387 -11.48 -13.89 -16.78
C LEU A 387 -11.39 -15.28 -16.13
N GLY A 388 -11.85 -15.44 -14.89
CA GLY A 388 -11.65 -16.69 -14.14
C GLY A 388 -12.92 -17.54 -14.07
N ALA A 389 -12.75 -18.86 -14.09
CA ALA A 389 -13.87 -19.81 -14.04
C ALA A 389 -14.67 -19.79 -12.71
N ALA A 390 -14.15 -19.09 -11.69
CA ALA A 390 -14.79 -18.91 -10.39
C ALA A 390 -15.26 -17.47 -10.16
N ALA A 391 -15.18 -16.60 -11.18
CA ALA A 391 -15.81 -15.29 -11.20
C ALA A 391 -17.28 -15.46 -11.61
N ASP A 392 -18.21 -14.85 -10.88
CA ASP A 392 -19.63 -14.85 -11.25
C ASP A 392 -20.35 -13.56 -10.80
N VAL A 393 -21.36 -13.14 -11.57
CA VAL A 393 -22.24 -12.02 -11.24
C VAL A 393 -23.68 -12.51 -11.31
N THR A 394 -24.38 -12.52 -10.18
CA THR A 394 -25.68 -13.22 -10.09
C THR A 394 -26.84 -12.45 -10.71
N GLY A 395 -26.74 -11.13 -10.79
CA GLY A 395 -27.72 -10.24 -11.40
C GLY A 395 -27.32 -9.83 -12.82
N GLY A 396 -26.96 -8.55 -12.97
CA GLY A 396 -26.47 -7.95 -14.21
C GLY A 396 -25.14 -7.21 -13.97
N ILE A 397 -24.58 -6.59 -15.01
CA ILE A 397 -23.34 -5.82 -14.81
C ILE A 397 -23.65 -4.50 -14.08
N VAL A 398 -24.74 -3.84 -14.44
CA VAL A 398 -25.14 -2.56 -13.85
C VAL A 398 -26.49 -2.68 -13.15
N ASN A 399 -26.54 -2.36 -11.86
CA ASN A 399 -27.77 -2.09 -11.13
C ASN A 399 -28.04 -0.59 -11.08
N LEU A 400 -29.14 -0.16 -11.69
CA LEU A 400 -29.68 1.18 -11.53
C LEU A 400 -30.70 1.17 -10.38
N ALA A 401 -30.20 1.43 -9.17
CA ALA A 401 -30.97 1.41 -7.92
C ALA A 401 -31.62 2.77 -7.59
N SER A 402 -31.29 3.82 -8.33
CA SER A 402 -31.92 5.14 -8.28
C SER A 402 -31.81 5.81 -9.65
N PRO A 403 -32.78 6.64 -10.08
CA PRO A 403 -32.65 7.35 -11.35
C PRO A 403 -31.48 8.33 -11.30
N VAL A 404 -30.71 8.36 -12.39
CA VAL A 404 -29.60 9.32 -12.58
C VAL A 404 -30.16 10.71 -12.86
N ASP A 405 -29.53 11.76 -12.32
CA ASP A 405 -29.90 13.14 -12.61
C ASP A 405 -29.87 13.41 -14.13
N PRO A 406 -31.01 13.78 -14.77
CA PRO A 406 -31.05 14.09 -16.19
C PRO A 406 -30.13 15.25 -16.62
N ALA A 407 -29.78 16.17 -15.72
CA ALA A 407 -28.86 17.27 -15.98
C ALA A 407 -27.38 16.84 -15.91
N GLU A 408 -27.10 15.70 -15.28
CA GLU A 408 -25.76 15.14 -15.10
C GLU A 408 -25.71 13.68 -15.56
N PRO A 409 -25.83 13.45 -16.88
CA PRO A 409 -26.00 12.10 -17.40
C PRO A 409 -24.80 11.20 -17.06
N SER A 410 -25.12 9.94 -16.75
CA SER A 410 -24.15 8.87 -16.54
C SER A 410 -24.04 8.00 -17.78
N LEU A 411 -22.83 7.54 -18.09
CA LEU A 411 -22.50 6.77 -19.28
C LEU A 411 -21.91 5.41 -18.89
N TYR A 412 -22.38 4.35 -19.54
CA TYR A 412 -21.83 3.00 -19.41
C TYR A 412 -21.31 2.47 -20.74
N GLN A 413 -20.07 1.99 -20.74
CA GLN A 413 -19.41 1.39 -21.90
C GLN A 413 -19.76 -0.10 -22.06
N GLY A 414 -21.06 -0.42 -22.17
CA GLY A 414 -21.55 -1.77 -22.43
C GLY A 414 -22.98 -1.80 -22.96
N SER A 415 -23.56 -2.98 -23.06
CA SER A 415 -24.90 -3.19 -23.65
C SER A 415 -26.00 -2.65 -22.74
N PRO A 416 -27.10 -2.10 -23.30
CA PRO A 416 -28.32 -1.86 -22.52
C PRO A 416 -28.86 -3.12 -21.84
N ASP A 417 -28.60 -4.31 -22.39
CA ASP A 417 -29.04 -5.59 -21.82
C ASP A 417 -28.29 -5.95 -20.52
N ASP A 418 -27.14 -5.31 -20.26
CA ASP A 418 -26.36 -5.53 -19.04
C ASP A 418 -26.95 -4.78 -17.82
N VAL A 419 -28.00 -3.98 -18.05
CA VAL A 419 -28.54 -3.02 -17.08
C VAL A 419 -29.84 -3.55 -16.48
N THR A 420 -29.84 -3.70 -15.16
CA THR A 420 -31.03 -4.01 -14.36
C THR A 420 -31.52 -2.73 -13.67
N VAL A 421 -32.79 -2.39 -13.83
CA VAL A 421 -33.43 -1.26 -13.12
C VAL A 421 -34.21 -1.80 -11.93
N THR A 422 -33.81 -1.44 -10.71
CA THR A 422 -34.42 -1.96 -9.47
C THR A 422 -35.26 -0.92 -8.72
N HIS A 423 -35.17 0.36 -9.10
CA HIS A 423 -36.02 1.41 -8.53
C HIS A 423 -37.42 1.46 -9.16
N ASN A 424 -38.37 2.05 -8.45
CA ASN A 424 -39.78 2.14 -8.89
C ASN A 424 -40.15 3.45 -9.62
N GLU A 425 -39.19 4.33 -9.90
CA GLU A 425 -39.43 5.69 -10.45
C GLU A 425 -39.76 5.76 -11.96
N GLY A 426 -39.94 4.63 -12.65
CA GLY A 426 -40.48 4.58 -14.02
C GLY A 426 -39.63 5.20 -15.13
N SER A 427 -38.43 5.72 -14.82
CA SER A 427 -37.49 6.33 -15.76
C SER A 427 -36.06 6.07 -15.31
N THR A 428 -35.14 5.80 -16.25
CA THR A 428 -33.69 5.67 -15.96
C THR A 428 -33.00 7.04 -15.78
N GLY A 429 -33.75 8.14 -15.96
CA GLY A 429 -33.25 9.50 -15.87
C GLY A 429 -32.17 9.81 -16.92
N GLY A 430 -31.02 10.29 -16.46
CA GLY A 430 -29.86 10.64 -17.28
C GLY A 430 -28.98 9.47 -17.73
N PHE A 431 -29.28 8.21 -17.35
CA PHE A 431 -28.41 7.07 -17.64
C PHE A 431 -28.43 6.65 -19.11
N ARG A 432 -27.25 6.37 -19.70
CA ARG A 432 -27.09 5.90 -21.09
C ARG A 432 -26.06 4.78 -21.19
N ALA A 433 -26.48 3.64 -21.75
CA ALA A 433 -25.57 2.57 -22.18
C ALA A 433 -25.14 2.79 -23.63
N LEU A 434 -23.84 2.64 -23.92
CA LEU A 434 -23.22 3.00 -25.20
C LEU A 434 -22.99 1.81 -26.15
N GLY A 435 -23.25 0.57 -25.72
CA GLY A 435 -22.96 -0.64 -26.49
C GLY A 435 -23.72 -0.78 -27.81
N THR A 436 -24.80 -0.01 -28.01
CA THR A 436 -25.53 0.09 -29.28
C THR A 436 -25.20 1.36 -30.08
N ALA A 437 -24.29 2.21 -29.60
CA ALA A 437 -23.88 3.42 -30.31
C ALA A 437 -23.07 3.02 -31.56
N GLY A 438 -23.70 3.09 -32.73
CA GLY A 438 -23.09 2.72 -34.01
C GLY A 438 -23.87 1.68 -34.82
N THR A 439 -24.98 1.10 -34.30
CA THR A 439 -25.91 0.30 -35.13
C THR A 439 -26.86 1.17 -35.96
N GLY A 440 -26.45 2.39 -36.29
CA GLY A 440 -27.16 3.29 -37.19
C GLY A 440 -26.78 3.00 -38.63
N PHE A 441 -27.73 2.40 -39.36
CA PHE A 441 -27.89 2.25 -40.82
C PHE A 441 -26.66 2.33 -41.74
#